data_AF-A0A803N7X7-F1
#
_entry.id   AF-A0A803N7X7-F1
#
_cell.length_a   1.000
_cell.length_b   1.000
_cell.length_c   1.000
_cell.angle_alpha   90.00
_cell.angle_beta   90.00
_cell.angle_gamma   90.00
#
_symmetry.space_group_name_H-M   'P 1'
#
loop_
_entity.id
_entity.type
_entity.pdbx_description
1 polymer ?
#
loop_
_entity_poly.entity_id
_entity_poly.type
_entity_poly.pdbx_seq_one_letter_code
_entity_poly.pdbx_strand_id
1 'polypeptide(L)'
;MANSKLFLATFVLAFVVLNVVQAQEMIEINNNLQRSLLGIDCGAACETRCKLSSRPNLCHRACGTCCARCGCVPPGTSGNEKECPCYYNQRTHGGERKCP
;
A
#
# COMPACT_ATOMS: atom_id res chain seq x y z
N MET A 1 -6.20 19.44 48.10
CA MET A 1 -6.94 18.67 47.07
C MET A 1 -6.62 19.17 45.65
N ALA A 2 -5.34 19.25 45.28
CA ALA A 2 -4.90 19.72 43.94
C ALA A 2 -4.21 18.60 43.13
N ASN A 3 -3.55 17.68 43.82
CA ASN A 3 -2.69 16.66 43.20
C ASN A 3 -3.50 15.54 42.51
N SER A 4 -4.69 15.22 43.02
CA SER A 4 -5.57 14.18 42.43
C SER A 4 -6.05 14.54 41.03
N LYS A 5 -6.29 15.83 40.73
CA LYS A 5 -6.70 16.28 39.39
C LYS A 5 -5.58 16.12 38.37
N LEU A 6 -4.32 16.31 38.79
CA LEU A 6 -3.15 16.12 37.95
C LEU A 6 -2.92 14.64 37.62
N PHE A 7 -3.10 13.74 38.61
CA PHE A 7 -3.03 12.29 38.40
C PHE A 7 -4.13 11.77 37.47
N LEU A 8 -5.35 12.30 37.59
CA LEU A 8 -6.44 11.93 36.69
C LEU A 8 -6.17 12.40 35.26
N ALA A 9 -5.67 13.63 35.09
CA ALA A 9 -5.34 14.17 33.78
C ALA A 9 -4.23 13.36 33.09
N THR A 10 -3.18 12.97 33.82
CA THR A 10 -2.11 12.13 33.27
C THR A 10 -2.58 10.72 32.92
N PHE A 11 -3.47 10.14 33.73
CA PHE A 11 -4.04 8.83 33.47
C PHE A 11 -4.93 8.83 32.21
N VAL A 12 -5.76 9.87 32.05
CA VAL A 12 -6.57 10.07 30.84
C VAL A 12 -5.67 10.25 29.62
N LEU A 13 -4.63 11.07 29.71
CA LEU A 13 -3.72 11.32 28.58
C LEU A 13 -3.00 10.03 28.15
N ALA A 14 -2.50 9.24 29.11
CA ALA A 14 -1.87 7.96 28.83
C ALA A 14 -2.83 6.96 28.16
N PHE A 15 -4.08 6.93 28.62
CA PHE A 15 -5.11 6.10 28.01
C PHE A 15 -5.41 6.52 26.56
N VAL A 16 -5.52 7.83 26.29
CA VAL A 16 -5.72 8.33 24.91
C VAL A 16 -4.56 7.92 24.00
N VAL A 17 -3.32 8.06 24.46
CA VAL A 17 -2.13 7.68 23.67
C VAL A 17 -2.14 6.19 23.33
N LEU A 18 -2.48 5.31 24.29
CA LEU A 18 -2.59 3.86 24.06
C LEU A 18 -3.64 3.53 22.98
N ASN A 19 -4.80 4.18 23.03
CA ASN A 19 -5.85 3.98 22.03
C ASN A 19 -5.42 4.47 20.64
N VAL A 20 -4.67 5.57 20.56
CA VAL A 20 -4.14 6.08 19.27
C VAL A 20 -3.15 5.10 18.67
N VAL A 21 -2.25 4.50 19.46
CA VAL A 21 -1.28 3.51 18.97
C VAL A 21 -1.97 2.28 18.37
N GLN A 22 -3.02 1.74 19.01
CA GLN A 22 -3.80 0.61 18.46
C GLN A 22 -4.57 0.97 17.19
N ALA A 23 -4.99 2.24 17.04
CA ALA A 23 -5.66 2.69 15.82
C ALA A 23 -4.71 2.73 14.62
N GLN A 24 -3.39 2.92 14.82
CA GLN A 24 -2.42 3.02 13.71
C GLN A 24 -2.22 1.69 12.97
N GLU A 25 -2.15 0.56 13.68
CA GLU A 25 -1.98 -0.77 13.06
C GLU A 25 -3.19 -1.19 12.22
N MET A 26 -4.39 -0.75 12.61
CA MET A 26 -5.63 -1.04 11.89
C MET A 26 -5.71 -0.32 10.54
N ILE A 27 -5.06 0.84 10.39
CA ILE A 27 -5.11 1.65 9.15
C ILE A 27 -4.35 0.97 8.00
N GLU A 28 -3.16 0.42 8.24
CA GLU A 28 -2.42 -0.29 7.18
C GLU A 28 -3.13 -1.57 6.71
N ILE A 29 -3.73 -2.32 7.63
CA ILE A 29 -4.52 -3.51 7.27
C ILE A 29 -5.78 -3.11 6.51
N ASN A 30 -6.49 -2.07 6.95
CA ASN A 30 -7.69 -1.61 6.26
C ASN A 30 -7.40 -1.09 4.85
N ASN A 31 -6.28 -0.39 4.62
CA ASN A 31 -5.94 0.08 3.28
C ASN A 31 -5.69 -1.08 2.30
N ASN A 32 -5.02 -2.14 2.77
CA ASN A 32 -4.80 -3.36 1.99
C ASN A 32 -6.10 -4.16 1.77
N LEU A 33 -6.95 -4.25 2.80
CA LEU A 33 -8.22 -4.96 2.74
C LEU A 33 -9.26 -4.22 1.89
N GLN A 34 -9.31 -2.89 1.99
CA GLN A 34 -10.20 -2.03 1.21
C GLN A 34 -9.86 -2.06 -0.28
N ARG A 35 -8.57 -2.16 -0.64
CA ARG A 35 -8.14 -2.38 -2.03
C ARG A 35 -8.54 -3.77 -2.55
N SER A 36 -8.66 -4.76 -1.65
CA SER A 36 -9.12 -6.11 -1.98
C SER A 36 -10.66 -6.20 -2.12
N LEU A 37 -11.41 -5.46 -1.29
CA LEU A 37 -12.89 -5.51 -1.24
C LEU A 37 -13.57 -4.72 -2.36
N LEU A 38 -12.97 -3.61 -2.82
CA LEU A 38 -13.54 -2.76 -3.89
C LEU A 38 -12.99 -3.07 -5.29
N GLY A 39 -12.00 -3.97 -5.39
CA GLY A 39 -11.26 -4.18 -6.64
C GLY A 39 -10.39 -2.97 -6.98
N ILE A 40 -9.12 -3.22 -7.32
CA ILE A 40 -8.23 -2.15 -7.79
C ILE A 40 -8.58 -1.77 -9.24
N ASP A 41 -8.66 -0.47 -9.54
CA ASP A 41 -8.63 -0.01 -10.92
C ASP A 41 -7.19 -0.13 -11.46
N CYS A 42 -6.91 -1.24 -12.13
CA CYS A 42 -5.62 -1.48 -12.76
C CYS A 42 -5.29 -0.43 -13.82
N GLY A 43 -6.27 0.17 -14.49
CA GLY A 43 -6.05 1.18 -15.52
C GLY A 43 -5.40 2.43 -14.92
N ALA A 44 -6.08 3.04 -13.96
CA ALA A 44 -5.61 4.25 -13.27
C ALA A 44 -4.30 3.99 -12.49
N ALA A 45 -4.18 2.83 -11.85
CA ALA A 45 -2.97 2.49 -11.09
C ALA A 45 -1.76 2.31 -12.01
N CYS A 46 -1.92 1.63 -13.15
CA CYS A 46 -0.84 1.47 -14.12
C CYS A 46 -0.50 2.77 -14.85
N GLU A 47 -1.46 3.68 -15.03
CA GLU A 47 -1.20 5.03 -15.55
C GLU A 47 -0.25 5.80 -14.66
N THR A 48 -0.53 5.80 -13.36
CA THR A 48 0.37 6.41 -12.38
C THR A 48 1.74 5.75 -12.38
N ARG A 49 1.79 4.41 -12.37
CA ARG A 49 3.05 3.65 -12.33
C ARG A 49 3.93 3.91 -13.57
N CYS A 50 3.31 4.00 -14.74
CA CYS A 50 3.99 4.12 -16.03
C CYS A 50 4.21 5.56 -16.49
N LYS A 51 3.80 6.57 -15.70
CA LYS A 51 3.82 7.99 -16.06
C LYS A 51 5.19 8.50 -16.53
N LEU A 52 6.28 8.01 -15.93
CA LEU A 52 7.66 8.40 -16.28
C LEU A 52 8.39 7.34 -17.09
N SER A 53 7.71 6.29 -17.54
CA SER A 53 8.32 5.26 -18.37
C SER A 53 8.65 5.84 -19.75
N SER A 54 9.85 5.56 -20.26
CA SER A 54 10.23 5.90 -21.63
C SER A 54 9.42 5.13 -22.68
N ARG A 55 8.75 4.04 -22.29
CA ARG A 55 7.93 3.18 -23.15
C ARG A 55 6.55 2.96 -22.49
N PRO A 56 5.71 3.99 -22.38
CA PRO A 56 4.49 3.97 -21.56
C PRO A 56 3.52 2.86 -21.99
N ASN A 57 3.31 2.65 -23.29
CA ASN A 57 2.42 1.59 -23.79
C ASN A 57 2.90 0.17 -23.44
N LEU A 58 4.22 -0.05 -23.45
CA LEU A 58 4.81 -1.35 -23.06
C LEU A 58 4.69 -1.55 -21.55
N CYS A 59 5.01 -0.50 -20.78
CA CYS A 59 4.87 -0.50 -19.33
C CYS A 59 3.42 -0.80 -18.91
N HIS A 60 2.45 -0.11 -19.50
CA HIS A 60 1.02 -0.31 -19.22
C HIS A 60 0.57 -1.75 -19.46
N ARG A 61 0.99 -2.35 -20.58
CA ARG A 61 0.65 -3.74 -20.91
C ARG A 61 1.22 -4.73 -19.89
N ALA A 62 2.47 -4.54 -19.49
CA ALA A 62 3.13 -5.36 -18.49
C ALA A 62 2.46 -5.19 -17.11
N CYS A 63 2.29 -3.94 -16.66
CA CYS A 63 1.63 -3.59 -15.42
C CYS A 63 0.22 -4.16 -15.35
N GLY A 64 -0.60 -4.01 -16.40
CA GLY A 64 -1.96 -4.53 -16.44
C GLY A 64 -2.02 -6.05 -16.31
N THR A 65 -1.09 -6.76 -16.95
CA THR A 65 -1.00 -8.23 -16.82
C THR A 65 -0.66 -8.65 -15.38
N CYS A 66 0.24 -7.91 -14.73
CA CYS A 66 0.64 -8.17 -13.35
C CYS A 66 -0.48 -7.81 -12.37
N CYS A 67 -1.15 -6.67 -12.59
CA CYS A 67 -2.27 -6.21 -11.79
C CYS A 67 -3.46 -7.17 -11.87
N ALA A 68 -3.82 -7.65 -13.06
CA ALA A 68 -4.91 -8.61 -13.23
C ALA A 68 -4.66 -9.94 -12.49
N ARG A 69 -3.39 -10.34 -12.32
CA ARG A 69 -3.01 -11.55 -11.58
C ARG A 69 -2.93 -11.34 -10.08
N CYS A 70 -2.44 -10.18 -9.66
CA CYS A 70 -2.07 -9.93 -8.27
C CYS A 70 -3.01 -8.99 -7.51
N GLY A 71 -3.92 -8.29 -8.20
CA GLY A 71 -4.83 -7.30 -7.60
C GLY A 71 -4.11 -6.11 -6.94
N CYS A 72 -2.86 -5.83 -7.34
CA CYS A 72 -1.96 -4.93 -6.62
C CYS A 72 -1.03 -4.23 -7.62
N VAL A 73 -0.87 -2.92 -7.48
CA VAL A 73 0.17 -2.12 -8.15
C VAL A 73 0.91 -1.32 -7.07
N PRO A 74 2.26 -1.33 -7.05
CA PRO A 74 3.05 -0.52 -6.11
C PRO A 74 2.82 0.98 -6.33
N PRO A 75 2.83 1.82 -5.28
CA PRO A 75 2.70 3.26 -5.41
C PRO A 75 3.97 3.89 -6.02
N GLY A 76 3.77 5.06 -6.63
CA GLY A 76 4.83 5.82 -7.31
C GLY A 76 5.19 5.24 -8.67
N THR A 77 6.15 5.85 -9.35
CA THR A 77 6.59 5.48 -10.72
C THR A 77 7.77 4.51 -10.76
N SER A 78 8.43 4.29 -9.62
CA SER A 78 9.62 3.43 -9.48
C SER A 78 9.79 3.00 -8.03
N GLY A 79 10.41 1.86 -7.75
CA GLY A 79 10.62 1.36 -6.39
C GLY A 79 9.34 0.84 -5.74
N ASN A 80 9.39 0.63 -4.42
CA ASN A 80 8.27 0.13 -3.60
C ASN A 80 7.71 -1.23 -4.03
N GLU A 81 8.44 -2.00 -4.85
CA GLU A 81 7.87 -3.21 -5.42
C GLU A 81 7.53 -4.25 -4.33
N LYS A 82 8.26 -4.22 -3.21
CA LYS A 82 8.05 -5.09 -2.05
C LYS A 82 6.70 -4.88 -1.35
N GLU A 83 6.04 -3.74 -1.55
CA GLU A 83 4.69 -3.50 -1.03
C GLU A 83 3.64 -4.39 -1.72
N CYS A 84 3.92 -4.85 -2.94
CA CYS A 84 3.10 -5.83 -3.65
C CYS A 84 3.93 -7.11 -3.94
N PRO A 85 4.07 -8.04 -2.97
CA PRO A 85 4.92 -9.22 -3.13
C PRO A 85 4.59 -10.07 -4.37
N CYS A 86 3.30 -10.29 -4.68
CA CYS A 86 2.89 -11.01 -5.88
C CYS A 86 3.35 -10.31 -7.16
N TYR A 87 3.17 -8.98 -7.24
CA TYR A 87 3.54 -8.16 -8.39
C TYR A 87 5.06 -8.18 -8.58
N TYR A 88 5.82 -7.96 -7.50
CA TYR A 88 7.27 -8.02 -7.52
C TYR A 88 7.77 -9.37 -8.03
N ASN A 89 7.23 -10.48 -7.50
CA ASN A 89 7.72 -11.82 -7.78
C ASN A 89 7.36 -12.39 -9.15
N GLN A 90 6.54 -11.70 -9.96
CA GLN A 90 6.27 -12.14 -11.34
C GLN A 90 7.56 -12.11 -12.17
N ARG A 91 7.85 -13.24 -12.81
CA ARG A 91 9.01 -13.41 -13.68
C ARG A 91 8.58 -13.76 -15.11
N THR A 92 9.42 -13.42 -16.08
CA THR A 92 9.29 -13.93 -17.45
C THR A 92 9.78 -15.38 -17.50
N HIS A 93 9.55 -16.08 -18.61
CA HIS A 93 10.09 -17.43 -18.79
C HIS A 93 11.64 -17.45 -18.69
N GLY A 94 12.31 -16.34 -19.02
CA GLY A 94 13.76 -16.18 -18.87
C GLY A 94 14.24 -15.84 -17.46
N GLY A 95 13.34 -15.79 -16.47
CA GLY A 95 13.70 -15.50 -15.08
C GLY A 95 13.93 -14.01 -14.77
N GLU A 96 13.72 -13.11 -15.73
CA GLU A 96 13.78 -11.67 -15.52
C GLU A 96 12.52 -11.13 -14.84
N ARG A 97 12.61 -9.96 -14.21
CA ARG A 97 11.44 -9.27 -13.66
C ARG A 97 10.47 -8.92 -14.79
N LYS A 98 9.22 -9.34 -14.63
CA LYS A 98 8.18 -9.13 -15.65
C LYS A 98 7.49 -7.78 -15.51
N CYS A 99 7.23 -7.34 -14.29
CA CYS A 99 6.42 -6.16 -14.02
C CYS A 99 7.30 -4.91 -13.89
N PRO A 100 6.80 -3.74 -14.34
CA PRO A 100 7.50 -2.47 -14.21
C PRO A 100 7.49 -1.91 -12.78
#